data_AF-Q8NRF7-F1
#
_entry.id   AF-Q8NRF7-F1
#
_cell.length_a   1.000
_cell.length_b   1.000
_cell.length_c   1.000
_cell.angle_alpha   90.00
_cell.angle_beta   90.00
_cell.angle_gamma   90.00
#
_symmetry.space_group_name_H-M   'P 1'
#
loop_
_entity.id
_entity.type
_entity.pdbx_description
1 polymer ?
#
loop_
_entity_poly.entity_id
_entity_poly.type
_entity_poly.pdbx_seq_one_letter_code
_entity_poly.pdbx_strand_id
1 'polypeptide(L)'
;MLISLLIVLILGVVCIGIGIHFIGKDRHFQSNAVEVEAEVTGFVELEDERYLTQYRFELDHHEVFGVLPKSTPRPITTKGAVIPLLVNRDDSTQVRRLTARKDVTLRFFLILIGGLMVCTAVPLLFFVA
;
A
#
# COMPACT_ATOMS: atom_id res chain seq x y z
N MET A 1 -4.25 -33.16 -16.86
CA MET A 1 -5.09 -32.79 -15.70
C MET A 1 -4.25 -32.57 -14.45
N LEU A 2 -3.39 -33.53 -14.08
CA LEU A 2 -2.51 -33.47 -12.91
C LEU A 2 -1.55 -32.26 -12.94
N ILE A 3 -0.87 -32.02 -14.06
CA ILE A 3 0.03 -30.85 -14.25
C ILE A 3 -0.74 -29.52 -14.06
N SER A 4 -1.94 -29.41 -14.62
CA SER A 4 -2.78 -28.21 -14.51
C SER A 4 -3.20 -27.93 -13.07
N LEU A 5 -3.59 -28.96 -12.32
CA LEU A 5 -3.94 -28.84 -10.90
C LEU A 5 -2.74 -28.43 -10.04
N LEU A 6 -1.55 -28.93 -10.37
CA LEU A 6 -0.31 -28.59 -9.68
C LEU A 6 0.08 -27.12 -9.92
N ILE A 7 -0.10 -26.61 -11.15
CA ILE A 7 0.08 -25.18 -11.46
C ILE A 7 -0.90 -24.30 -10.66
N VAL A 8 -2.18 -24.69 -10.59
CA VAL A 8 -3.20 -23.95 -9.82
C VAL A 8 -2.85 -23.93 -8.33
N LEU A 9 -2.35 -25.04 -7.79
CA LEU A 9 -1.91 -25.12 -6.39
C LEU A 9 -0.75 -24.17 -6.11
N ILE A 10 0.29 -24.16 -6.96
CA ILE A 10 1.44 -23.27 -6.83
C ILE A 10 0.99 -21.81 -6.86
N LEU A 11 0.14 -21.44 -7.83
CA LEU A 11 -0.40 -20.08 -7.93
C LEU A 11 -1.20 -19.69 -6.69
N GLY A 12 -2.02 -20.61 -6.16
CA GLY A 12 -2.77 -20.39 -4.93
C GLY A 12 -1.87 -20.08 -3.73
N VAL A 13 -0.81 -20.86 -3.53
CA VAL A 13 0.17 -20.65 -2.46
C VAL A 13 0.92 -19.32 -2.63
N VAL A 14 1.34 -19.00 -3.86
CA VAL A 14 2.01 -17.73 -4.15
C VAL A 14 1.10 -16.53 -3.86
N CYS A 15 -0.18 -16.58 -4.24
CA CYS A 15 -1.15 -15.52 -3.94
C CYS A 15 -1.33 -15.30 -2.43
N ILE A 16 -1.43 -16.38 -1.65
CA ILE A 16 -1.52 -16.30 -0.18
C ILE A 16 -0.23 -15.70 0.39
N GLY A 17 0.94 -16.18 -0.06
CA GLY A 17 2.24 -15.70 0.40
C GLY A 17 2.42 -14.19 0.14
N ILE A 18 2.07 -13.73 -1.05
CA ILE A 18 2.09 -12.30 -1.41
C ILE A 18 1.13 -11.51 -0.50
N GLY A 19 -0.10 -12.01 -0.29
CA GLY A 19 -1.08 -11.38 0.60
C GLY A 19 -0.55 -11.22 2.03
N ILE A 20 0.04 -12.27 2.59
CA ILE A 20 0.65 -12.25 3.94
C ILE A 20 1.83 -11.28 3.98
N HIS A 21 2.71 -11.30 2.97
CA HIS A 21 3.86 -10.38 2.90
C HIS A 21 3.41 -8.92 2.96
N PHE A 22 2.37 -8.55 2.19
CA PHE A 22 1.83 -7.19 2.24
C PHE A 22 1.20 -6.84 3.58
N ILE A 23 0.53 -7.78 4.26
CA ILE A 23 0.01 -7.57 5.62
C ILE A 23 1.15 -7.34 6.61
N GLY A 24 2.20 -8.16 6.54
CA GLY A 24 3.38 -8.03 7.41
C GLY A 24 4.09 -6.70 7.24
N LYS A 25 4.35 -6.29 5.99
CA LYS A 25 4.97 -5.00 5.66
C LYS A 25 4.14 -3.82 6.17
N ASP A 26 2.83 -3.91 6.07
CA ASP A 26 1.94 -2.84 6.54
C ASP A 26 1.87 -2.75 8.06
N ARG A 27 1.80 -3.89 8.73
CA ARG A 27 1.87 -3.95 10.20
C ARG A 27 3.17 -3.37 10.72
N HIS A 28 4.29 -3.71 10.08
CA HIS A 28 5.59 -3.16 10.45
C HIS A 28 5.67 -1.65 10.22
N PHE A 29 5.11 -1.17 9.11
CA PHE A 29 5.01 0.27 8.88
C PHE A 29 4.13 0.95 9.93
N GLN A 30 2.95 0.41 10.22
CA GLN A 30 2.03 0.96 11.22
C GLN A 30 2.57 0.91 12.65
N SER A 31 3.34 -0.11 13.03
CA SER A 31 3.93 -0.20 14.36
C SER A 31 4.98 0.89 14.61
N ASN A 32 5.65 1.35 13.55
CA ASN A 32 6.72 2.34 13.61
C ASN A 32 6.29 3.71 13.06
N ALA A 33 5.03 3.86 12.65
CA ALA A 33 4.51 5.10 12.10
C ALA A 33 4.01 6.04 13.20
N VAL A 34 4.25 7.32 13.01
CA VAL A 34 3.67 8.42 13.79
C VAL A 34 2.76 9.22 12.88
N GLU A 35 1.63 9.64 13.44
CA GLU A 35 0.76 10.61 12.82
C GLU A 35 1.35 12.01 12.99
N VAL A 36 1.58 12.69 11.88
CA VAL A 36 2.06 14.07 11.84
C VAL A 36 1.07 14.93 11.06
N GLU A 37 0.91 16.16 11.53
CA GLU A 37 0.17 17.19 10.83
C GLU A 37 1.11 17.88 9.83
N ALA A 38 0.87 17.65 8.54
CA ALA A 38 1.66 18.25 7.48
C ALA A 38 0.92 19.42 6.83
N GLU A 39 1.61 20.54 6.67
CA GLU A 39 1.12 21.71 5.95
C GLU A 39 1.41 21.58 4.45
N VAL A 40 0.40 21.81 3.61
CA VAL A 40 0.57 21.83 2.15
C VAL A 40 1.28 23.12 1.73
N THR A 41 2.49 23.00 1.20
CA THR A 41 3.31 24.15 0.80
C THR A 41 3.10 24.57 -0.65
N GLY A 42 2.65 23.66 -1.51
CA GLY A 42 2.47 23.93 -2.94
C GLY A 42 2.15 22.71 -3.79
N PHE A 43 2.26 22.89 -5.10
CA PHE A 43 2.01 21.85 -6.10
C PHE A 43 3.07 21.90 -7.19
N VAL A 44 3.55 20.74 -7.64
CA VAL A 44 4.45 20.59 -8.79
C VAL A 44 3.65 20.04 -9.95
N GLU A 45 3.67 20.73 -11.08
CA GLU A 45 3.10 20.26 -12.33
C GLU A 45 4.04 19.29 -13.03
N LEU A 46 3.50 18.16 -13.48
CA LEU A 46 4.17 17.15 -14.30
C LEU A 46 3.83 17.38 -15.79
N GLU A 47 4.62 16.79 -16.67
CA GLU A 47 4.46 16.89 -18.14
C GLU A 47 3.06 16.47 -18.63
N ASP A 48 2.39 15.56 -17.91
CA ASP A 48 1.04 15.07 -18.24
C ASP A 48 -0.11 15.95 -17.69
N GLU A 49 0.13 17.24 -17.39
CA GLU A 49 -0.86 18.15 -16.75
C GLU A 49 -1.37 17.63 -15.39
N ARG A 50 -0.56 16.83 -14.70
CA ARG A 50 -0.89 16.28 -13.37
C ARG A 50 -0.06 16.97 -12.30
N TYR A 51 -0.65 17.14 -11.14
CA TYR A 51 -0.06 17.85 -10.02
C TYR A 51 0.36 16.90 -8.91
N LEU A 52 1.58 17.06 -8.41
CA LEU A 52 2.06 16.46 -7.16
C LEU A 52 1.91 17.46 -6.02
N THR A 53 1.44 17.00 -4.87
CA THR A 53 1.29 17.86 -3.68
C THR A 53 2.59 17.93 -2.90
N GLN A 54 3.10 19.13 -2.66
CA GLN A 54 4.23 19.39 -1.77
C GLN A 54 3.72 19.66 -0.36
N TYR A 55 4.45 19.17 0.64
CA TYR A 55 4.10 19.35 2.04
C TYR A 55 5.33 19.55 2.91
N ARG A 56 5.09 20.10 4.10
CA ARG A 56 6.07 20.30 5.17
C ARG A 56 5.49 19.82 6.49
N PHE A 57 6.29 19.16 7.31
CA PHE A 57 5.92 18.82 8.69
C PHE A 57 7.15 18.93 9.59
N GLU A 58 6.93 19.02 10.89
CA GLU A 58 7.98 18.97 11.90
C GLU A 58 7.99 17.58 12.55
N LEU A 59 9.17 16.96 12.65
CA LEU A 59 9.39 15.71 13.36
C LEU A 59 10.70 15.81 14.14
N ASP A 60 10.65 15.56 15.45
CA ASP A 60 11.81 15.62 16.36
C ASP A 60 12.62 16.92 16.22
N HIS A 61 11.93 18.07 16.16
CA HIS A 61 12.52 19.41 15.98
C HIS A 61 13.21 19.66 14.63
N HIS A 62 12.98 18.80 13.64
CA HIS A 62 13.47 18.97 12.28
C HIS A 62 12.30 19.21 11.32
N GLU A 63 12.43 20.22 10.46
CA GLU A 63 11.49 20.42 9.36
C GLU A 63 11.80 19.45 8.23
N VAL A 64 10.81 18.65 7.86
CA VAL A 64 10.88 17.70 6.75
C VAL A 64 9.98 18.20 5.62
N PHE A 65 10.55 18.26 4.42
CA PHE A 65 9.86 18.64 3.20
C PHE A 65 9.72 17.43 2.30
N GLY A 66 8.53 17.24 1.75
CA GLY A 66 8.24 16.08 0.92
C GLY A 66 7.27 16.36 -0.21
N VAL A 67 7.19 15.40 -1.12
CA VAL A 67 6.23 15.40 -2.21
C VAL A 67 5.43 14.11 -2.13
N LEU A 68 4.10 14.22 -2.14
CA LEU A 68 3.25 13.05 -2.10
C LEU A 68 3.35 12.29 -3.44
N PRO A 69 3.55 10.96 -3.42
CA PRO A 69 3.84 10.20 -4.63
C PRO A 69 2.65 10.09 -5.60
N LYS A 70 1.44 10.43 -5.14
CA LYS A 70 0.22 10.30 -5.94
C LYS A 70 -0.10 11.63 -6.63
N SER A 71 0.06 11.66 -7.96
CA SER A 71 -0.34 12.80 -8.76
C SER A 71 -1.85 12.87 -8.98
N THR A 72 -2.39 14.08 -9.11
CA THR A 72 -3.82 14.34 -9.36
C THR A 72 -4.01 15.28 -10.54
N PRO A 73 -5.06 15.11 -11.36
CA PRO A 73 -5.29 15.96 -12.55
C PRO A 73 -5.60 17.42 -12.21
N ARG A 74 -5.97 17.69 -10.95
CA ARG A 74 -6.09 19.05 -10.40
C ARG A 74 -5.65 19.02 -8.94
N PRO A 75 -5.19 20.13 -8.36
CA PRO A 75 -4.96 20.24 -6.93
C PRO A 75 -6.23 19.88 -6.16
N ILE A 76 -6.15 18.83 -5.34
CA ILE A 76 -7.29 18.34 -4.54
C ILE A 76 -7.36 19.01 -3.15
N THR A 77 -6.47 19.95 -2.88
CA THR A 77 -6.34 20.66 -1.62
C THR A 77 -5.80 22.07 -1.90
N THR A 78 -5.67 22.90 -0.86
CA THR A 78 -5.20 24.28 -0.94
C THR A 78 -3.86 24.42 -0.23
N LYS A 79 -3.05 25.40 -0.66
CA LYS A 79 -1.83 25.79 0.07
C LYS A 79 -2.20 26.27 1.48
N GLY A 80 -1.41 25.90 2.49
CA GLY A 80 -1.66 26.17 3.91
C GLY A 80 -2.68 25.22 4.56
N ALA A 81 -3.27 24.28 3.82
CA ALA A 81 -4.12 23.27 4.42
C ALA A 81 -3.27 22.27 5.22
N VAL A 82 -3.79 21.85 6.37
CA VAL A 82 -3.18 20.80 7.20
C VAL A 82 -3.77 19.44 6.79
N ILE A 83 -2.91 18.48 6.49
CA ILE A 83 -3.27 17.12 6.12
C ILE A 83 -2.60 16.12 7.08
N PRO A 84 -3.32 15.11 7.59
CA PRO A 84 -2.72 14.09 8.43
C PRO A 84 -1.93 13.10 7.57
N LEU A 85 -0.66 12.90 7.92
CA LEU A 85 0.24 11.94 7.31
C LEU A 85 0.76 10.93 8.33
N LEU A 86 0.98 9.71 7.88
CA LEU A 86 1.71 8.69 8.63
C LEU A 86 3.15 8.67 8.12
N VAL A 87 4.10 8.92 9.01
CA VAL A 87 5.53 8.94 8.71
C VAL A 87 6.21 7.86 9.55
N ASN A 88 7.11 7.09 8.93
CA ASN A 88 7.92 6.13 9.67
C ASN A 88 8.95 6.87 10.55
N ARG A 89 9.04 6.54 11.84
CA ARG A 89 10.02 7.13 12.76
C ARG A 89 11.46 6.90 12.33
N ASP A 90 11.74 5.72 11.78
CA ASP A 90 13.11 5.32 11.44
C ASP A 90 13.54 5.88 10.08
N ASP A 91 12.58 6.28 9.24
CA ASP A 91 12.82 6.76 7.87
C ASP A 91 11.76 7.80 7.48
N SER A 92 12.13 9.07 7.60
CA SER A 92 11.26 10.22 7.32
C SER A 92 10.88 10.36 5.84
N THR A 93 11.48 9.60 4.94
CA THR A 93 11.12 9.57 3.52
C THR A 93 9.91 8.67 3.24
N GLN A 94 9.60 7.74 4.14
CA GLN A 94 8.46 6.83 3.99
C GLN A 94 7.19 7.44 4.56
N VAL A 95 6.45 8.13 3.70
CA VAL A 95 5.23 8.85 4.06
C VAL A 95 4.02 8.26 3.38
N ARG A 96 2.94 8.06 4.14
CA ARG A 96 1.65 7.58 3.63
C ARG A 96 0.53 8.48 4.11
N ARG A 97 -0.47 8.72 3.25
CA ARG A 97 -1.72 9.32 3.73
C ARG A 97 -2.44 8.34 4.64
N LEU A 98 -3.02 8.86 5.72
CA LEU A 98 -3.86 8.09 6.66
C LEU A 98 -5.02 7.35 5.94
N THR A 99 -5.46 7.85 4.78
CA THR A 99 -6.59 7.33 4.00
C THR A 99 -6.24 6.23 2.99
N ALA A 100 -5.10 5.53 3.10
CA ALA A 100 -4.70 4.46 2.17
C ALA A 100 -5.53 3.17 2.30
N ARG A 101 -6.85 3.26 2.04
CA ARG A 101 -7.82 2.16 2.11
C ARG A 101 -7.70 1.16 0.95
N LYS A 102 -7.09 1.55 -0.17
CA LYS A 102 -6.99 0.72 -1.38
C LYS A 102 -6.13 -0.52 -1.20
N ASP A 103 -5.10 -0.47 -0.36
CA ASP A 103 -4.19 -1.61 -0.19
C ASP A 103 -4.82 -2.74 0.62
N VAL A 104 -5.79 -2.42 1.49
CA VAL A 104 -6.50 -3.41 2.31
C VAL A 104 -7.32 -4.34 1.43
N THR A 105 -8.07 -3.81 0.47
CA THR A 105 -8.95 -4.59 -0.42
C THR A 105 -8.18 -5.61 -1.27
N LEU A 106 -7.04 -5.19 -1.83
CA LEU A 106 -6.21 -6.07 -2.66
C LEU A 106 -5.66 -7.27 -1.86
N ARG A 107 -5.22 -7.03 -0.62
CA ARG A 107 -4.67 -8.08 0.25
C ARG A 107 -5.71 -9.14 0.58
N PHE A 108 -6.91 -8.72 1.00
CA PHE A 108 -8.01 -9.65 1.29
C PHE A 108 -8.42 -10.44 0.04
N PHE A 109 -8.46 -9.79 -1.12
CA PHE A 109 -8.79 -10.44 -2.38
C PHE A 109 -7.76 -11.53 -2.77
N LEU A 110 -6.47 -11.24 -2.65
CA LEU A 110 -5.40 -12.21 -2.94
C LEU A 110 -5.45 -13.43 -2.01
N ILE A 111 -5.68 -13.21 -0.72
CA ILE A 111 -5.80 -14.30 0.26
C ILE A 111 -7.05 -15.14 0.00
N LEU A 112 -8.18 -14.50 -0.30
CA LEU A 112 -9.44 -15.18 -0.57
C LEU A 112 -9.34 -16.07 -1.82
N ILE A 113 -8.83 -15.52 -2.93
CA ILE A 113 -8.66 -16.27 -4.17
C ILE A 113 -7.63 -17.39 -4.00
N GLY A 114 -6.48 -17.08 -3.40
CA GLY A 114 -5.45 -18.09 -3.15
C GLY A 114 -5.96 -19.23 -2.27
N GLY A 115 -6.72 -18.91 -1.22
CA GLY A 115 -7.39 -19.91 -0.38
C GLY A 115 -8.38 -20.77 -1.18
N LEU A 116 -9.20 -20.16 -2.03
CA LEU A 116 -10.16 -20.88 -2.87
C LEU A 116 -9.47 -21.82 -3.87
N MET A 117 -8.35 -21.37 -4.48
CA MET A 117 -7.52 -22.20 -5.35
C MET A 117 -6.92 -23.40 -4.62
N VAL A 118 -6.39 -23.22 -3.41
CA VAL A 118 -5.81 -24.31 -2.62
C VAL A 118 -6.92 -25.29 -2.17
N CYS A 119 -8.03 -24.78 -1.64
CA CYS A 119 -9.16 -25.61 -1.18
C CYS A 119 -9.82 -26.43 -2.29
N THR A 120 -9.72 -26.00 -3.55
CA THR A 120 -10.26 -26.74 -4.70
C THR A 120 -9.23 -27.67 -5.33
N ALA A 121 -7.98 -27.23 -5.48
CA ALA A 121 -6.94 -28.03 -6.10
C ALA A 121 -6.48 -29.22 -5.23
N VAL A 122 -6.41 -29.08 -3.90
CA VAL A 122 -5.95 -30.15 -3.00
C VAL A 122 -6.87 -31.38 -3.01
N PRO A 123 -8.21 -31.26 -2.85
CA PRO A 123 -9.11 -32.40 -2.96
C PRO A 123 -9.09 -33.01 -4.36
N LEU A 124 -9.07 -32.19 -5.41
CA LEU A 124 -9.04 -32.68 -6.79
C LEU A 124 -7.74 -33.44 -7.09
N LEU A 125 -6.60 -33.03 -6.54
CA LEU A 125 -5.35 -33.78 -6.65
C LEU A 125 -5.44 -35.13 -5.93
N PHE A 126 -6.10 -35.19 -4.77
CA PHE A 126 -6.32 -36.45 -4.04
C PHE A 126 -7.23 -37.44 -4.76
N PHE A 127 -8.23 -36.96 -5.53
CA PHE A 127 -9.15 -37.82 -6.28
C PHE A 127 -8.62 -38.23 -7.67
N VAL A 128 -7.62 -37.52 -8.19
CA VAL A 128 -7.10 -37.69 -9.57
C VAL A 128 -5.73 -38.38 -9.59
N ALA A 129 -4.98 -38.32 -8.48
CA ALA A 129 -3.76 -39.09 -8.25
C ALA A 129 -4.08 -40.55 -7.91
#